data_AF-A0A2E8ZLI7-F1
#
_entry.id   AF-A0A2E8ZLI7-F1
#
_cell.length_a   1.000
_cell.length_b   1.000
_cell.length_c   1.000
_cell.angle_alpha   90.00
_cell.angle_beta   90.00
_cell.angle_gamma   90.00
#
_symmetry.space_group_name_H-M   'P 1'
#
loop_
_entity.id
_entity.type
_entity.pdbx_description
1 polymer ?
#
loop_
_entity_poly.entity_id
_entity_poly.type
_entity_poly.pdbx_seq_one_letter_code
_entity_poly.pdbx_strand_id
1 'polypeptide(L)'
;MLKKPFRIFAFFYPLIFVELAYPHSAHDPIKDIEKYDRAVAERQASFQTLGSSPERMQNLQDQVDRMQRKLLAMRNLMASDYPHVKEKMSKYKYDYMGTVDEMLAQLKITLKQTDSLFDK
;
A
#
# COMPACT_ATOMS: atom_id res chain seq x y z
N MET A 1 -24.19 27.24 15.93
CA MET A 1 -23.02 28.02 15.51
C MET A 1 -21.77 27.15 15.68
N LEU A 2 -21.24 26.71 14.53
CA LEU A 2 -19.89 26.18 14.28
C LEU A 2 -18.81 26.92 15.12
N LYS A 3 -17.67 26.42 15.62
CA LYS A 3 -16.74 25.32 15.30
C LYS A 3 -15.85 25.10 16.54
N LYS A 4 -15.32 23.89 16.71
CA LYS A 4 -13.87 23.62 16.88
C LYS A 4 -13.61 22.12 17.01
N PRO A 5 -13.06 21.47 15.97
CA PRO A 5 -12.35 20.21 16.18
C PRO A 5 -11.05 20.21 15.39
N PHE A 6 -9.91 20.63 15.95
CA PHE A 6 -8.62 20.41 15.28
C PHE A 6 -7.48 20.45 16.30
N ARG A 7 -7.35 19.36 17.08
CA ARG A 7 -6.15 19.06 17.88
C ARG A 7 -5.91 17.55 17.92
N ILE A 8 -5.76 16.91 16.75
CA ILE A 8 -5.25 15.53 16.67
C ILE A 8 -4.11 15.39 15.63
N PHE A 9 -3.85 16.41 14.81
CA PHE A 9 -2.85 16.32 13.73
C PHE A 9 -1.38 16.49 14.14
N ALA A 10 -1.06 16.52 15.43
CA ALA A 10 0.30 16.88 15.89
C ALA A 10 1.19 15.71 16.34
N PHE A 11 0.82 14.44 16.09
CA PHE A 11 1.62 13.29 16.58
C PHE A 11 2.13 12.31 15.52
N PHE A 12 1.85 12.50 14.23
CA PHE A 12 2.19 11.50 13.20
C PHE A 12 3.08 12.04 12.07
N TYR A 13 3.92 13.02 12.37
CA TYR A 13 4.82 13.63 11.36
C TYR A 13 6.25 13.04 11.24
N PRO A 14 6.77 12.11 12.09
CA PRO A 14 8.12 11.57 11.88
C PRO A 14 8.10 10.07 11.51
N LEU A 15 7.32 9.66 10.52
CA LEU A 15 7.40 8.28 9.97
C LEU A 15 7.67 8.24 8.45
N ILE A 16 7.98 9.39 7.84
CA ILE A 16 8.21 9.50 6.39
C ILE A 16 9.68 9.23 6.00
N PHE A 17 10.60 9.10 6.97
CA PHE A 17 12.02 8.87 6.67
C PHE A 17 12.62 7.80 7.58
N VAL A 18 12.27 6.54 7.32
CA VAL A 18 13.14 5.42 7.71
C VAL A 18 13.74 4.87 6.42
N GLU A 19 14.87 5.44 6.02
CA GLU A 19 15.72 4.86 4.98
C GLU A 19 16.36 3.57 5.55
N LEU A 20 15.68 2.45 5.35
CA LEU A 20 16.29 1.14 5.58
C LEU A 20 17.20 0.82 4.40
N ALA A 21 18.50 0.95 4.61
CA ALA A 21 19.52 0.38 3.73
C ALA A 21 19.39 -1.15 3.76
N TYR A 22 18.79 -1.72 2.71
CA TYR A 22 18.72 -3.17 2.51
C TYR A 22 20.01 -3.69 1.86
N PRO A 23 20.52 -4.87 2.27
CA PRO A 23 21.78 -5.43 1.79
C PRO A 23 21.75 -5.76 0.28
N HIS A 24 22.87 -5.51 -0.39
CA HIS A 24 23.13 -5.66 -1.83
C HIS A 24 23.16 -7.12 -2.33
N SER A 25 22.13 -7.91 -2.06
CA SER A 25 21.77 -8.98 -3.00
C SER A 25 21.32 -8.32 -4.31
N ALA A 26 21.34 -9.04 -5.43
CA ALA A 26 20.67 -8.59 -6.64
C ALA A 26 19.17 -8.43 -6.33
N HIS A 27 18.80 -7.24 -5.86
CA HIS A 27 17.48 -6.91 -5.36
C HIS A 27 16.52 -7.02 -6.52
N ASP A 28 15.52 -7.89 -6.39
CA ASP A 28 14.51 -8.14 -7.40
C ASP A 28 13.24 -7.36 -7.04
N PRO A 29 13.03 -6.17 -7.62
CA PRO A 29 11.90 -5.32 -7.28
C PRO A 29 10.54 -5.98 -7.60
N ILE A 30 10.51 -6.96 -8.51
CA ILE A 30 9.29 -7.71 -8.83
C ILE A 30 8.86 -8.57 -7.64
N LYS A 31 9.81 -9.27 -7.01
CA LYS A 31 9.52 -10.10 -5.83
C LYS A 31 9.00 -9.28 -4.66
N ASP A 32 9.49 -8.06 -4.51
CA ASP A 32 9.01 -7.14 -3.49
C ASP A 32 7.57 -6.71 -3.77
N ILE A 33 7.24 -6.36 -5.01
CA ILE A 33 5.88 -6.00 -5.41
C ILE A 33 4.91 -7.18 -5.17
N GLU A 34 5.26 -8.39 -5.62
CA GLU A 34 4.45 -9.61 -5.39
C GLU A 34 4.25 -9.90 -3.89
N LYS A 35 5.29 -9.70 -3.08
CA LYS A 35 5.22 -9.88 -1.64
C LYS A 35 4.24 -8.90 -1.00
N TYR A 36 4.30 -7.62 -1.37
CA TYR A 36 3.37 -6.63 -0.85
C TYR A 36 1.94 -6.91 -1.31
N ASP A 37 1.77 -7.35 -2.55
CA ASP A 37 0.47 -7.72 -3.10
C ASP A 37 -0.20 -8.86 -2.32
N ARG A 38 0.51 -9.98 -2.14
CA ARG A 38 0.03 -11.11 -1.32
C ARG A 38 -0.31 -10.67 0.10
N ALA A 39 0.53 -9.83 0.71
CA ALA A 39 0.29 -9.35 2.07
C ALA A 39 -0.99 -8.50 2.17
N VAL A 40 -1.32 -7.67 1.17
CA VAL A 40 -2.59 -6.94 1.11
C VAL A 40 -3.76 -7.91 1.00
N ALA A 41 -3.69 -8.89 0.09
CA ALA A 41 -4.75 -9.87 -0.12
C ALA A 41 -5.05 -10.71 1.14
N GLU A 42 -4.02 -11.20 1.83
CA GLU A 42 -4.14 -11.96 3.08
C GLU A 42 -4.81 -11.13 4.19
N ARG A 43 -4.47 -9.84 4.28
CA ARG A 43 -5.06 -8.93 5.29
C ARG A 43 -6.51 -8.61 4.98
N GLN A 44 -6.83 -8.37 3.70
CA GLN A 44 -8.19 -8.17 3.26
C GLN A 44 -9.07 -9.41 3.52
N ALA A 45 -8.55 -10.61 3.27
CA ALA A 45 -9.27 -11.86 3.53
C ALA A 45 -9.53 -12.09 5.03
N SER A 46 -8.56 -11.78 5.89
CA SER A 46 -8.68 -11.94 7.34
C SER A 46 -9.50 -10.85 8.02
N PHE A 47 -9.79 -9.72 7.36
CA PHE A 47 -10.48 -8.58 7.98
C PHE A 47 -11.80 -8.96 8.67
N GLN A 48 -12.64 -9.77 8.01
CA GLN A 48 -13.95 -10.18 8.55
C GLN A 48 -13.84 -11.18 9.69
N THR A 49 -12.74 -11.92 9.79
CA THR A 49 -12.52 -12.91 10.85
C THR A 49 -12.01 -12.28 12.15
N LEU A 50 -11.61 -11.01 12.13
CA LEU A 50 -11.14 -10.29 13.32
C LEU A 50 -12.31 -9.92 14.22
N GLY A 51 -12.18 -10.25 15.51
CA GLY A 51 -13.27 -10.15 16.49
C GLY A 51 -13.48 -8.74 17.03
N SER A 52 -12.41 -7.93 17.10
CA SER A 52 -12.47 -6.60 17.73
C SER A 52 -12.25 -5.44 16.76
N SER A 53 -12.80 -4.27 17.09
CA SER A 53 -12.59 -3.03 16.32
C SER A 53 -11.12 -2.58 16.27
N PRO A 54 -10.34 -2.63 17.37
CA PRO A 54 -8.92 -2.31 17.33
C PRO A 54 -8.10 -3.23 16.41
N GLU A 55 -8.37 -4.53 16.41
CA GLU A 55 -7.69 -5.48 15.51
C GLU A 55 -8.03 -5.19 14.05
N ARG A 56 -9.30 -4.88 13.74
CA ARG A 56 -9.73 -4.47 12.39
C ARG A 56 -9.08 -3.17 11.95
N MET A 57 -8.94 -2.20 12.85
CA MET A 57 -8.23 -0.95 12.55
C MET A 57 -6.75 -1.18 12.27
N GLN A 58 -6.07 -2.00 13.09
CA GLN A 58 -4.67 -2.36 12.83
C GLN A 58 -4.52 -3.10 11.49
N ASN A 59 -5.44 -4.00 11.17
CA ASN A 59 -5.45 -4.69 9.88
C ASN A 59 -5.60 -3.70 8.70
N LEU A 60 -6.49 -2.71 8.79
CA LEU A 60 -6.62 -1.67 7.77
C LEU A 60 -5.34 -0.83 7.61
N GLN A 61 -4.70 -0.46 8.73
CA GLN A 61 -3.41 0.25 8.70
C GLN A 61 -2.33 -0.60 8.02
N ASP A 62 -2.27 -1.89 8.32
CA ASP A 62 -1.34 -2.82 7.69
C ASP A 62 -1.61 -2.91 6.18
N GLN A 63 -2.87 -2.97 5.72
CA GLN A 63 -3.20 -2.94 4.29
C GLN A 63 -2.66 -1.66 3.62
N VAL A 64 -2.87 -0.49 4.24
CA VAL A 64 -2.42 0.80 3.69
C VAL A 64 -0.90 0.90 3.62
N ASP A 65 -0.16 0.51 4.67
CA ASP A 65 1.31 0.49 4.66
C ASP A 65 1.85 -0.40 3.53
N ARG A 66 1.25 -1.59 3.32
CA ARG A 66 1.66 -2.50 2.25
C ARG A 66 1.37 -1.95 0.86
N MET A 67 0.21 -1.32 0.65
CA MET A 67 -0.10 -0.63 -0.60
C MET A 67 0.89 0.51 -0.87
N GLN A 68 1.26 1.30 0.15
CA GLN A 68 2.27 2.36 0.02
C GLN A 68 3.65 1.81 -0.37
N ARG A 69 4.06 0.67 0.20
CA ARG A 69 5.33 0.02 -0.17
C ARG A 69 5.31 -0.55 -1.58
N LYS A 70 4.19 -1.17 -2.01
CA LYS A 70 3.98 -1.62 -3.41
C LYS A 70 4.15 -0.44 -4.37
N LEU A 71 3.51 0.69 -4.08
CA LEU A 71 3.63 1.94 -4.82
C LEU A 71 5.07 2.44 -4.95
N LEU A 72 5.81 2.44 -3.84
CA LEU A 72 7.19 2.92 -3.82
C LEU A 72 8.12 2.04 -4.67
N ALA A 73 7.97 0.71 -4.54
CA ALA A 73 8.75 -0.25 -5.33
C ALA A 73 8.45 -0.09 -6.82
N MET A 74 7.17 0.03 -7.19
CA MET A 74 6.75 0.27 -8.58
C MET A 74 7.30 1.58 -9.13
N ARG A 75 7.23 2.69 -8.36
CA ARG A 75 7.78 3.99 -8.76
C ARG A 75 9.28 3.90 -9.03
N ASN A 76 10.03 3.24 -8.15
CA ASN A 76 11.47 3.10 -8.30
C ASN A 76 11.82 2.22 -9.51
N LEU A 77 11.05 1.15 -9.76
CA LEU A 77 11.20 0.31 -10.95
C LEU A 77 10.94 1.09 -12.24
N MET A 78 9.85 1.87 -12.27
CA MET A 78 9.49 2.73 -13.40
C MET A 78 10.57 3.78 -13.71
N ALA A 79 11.13 4.40 -12.67
CA ALA A 79 12.23 5.36 -12.83
C ALA A 79 13.49 4.71 -13.40
N SER A 80 13.76 3.43 -13.05
CA SER A 80 14.87 2.66 -13.61
C SER A 80 14.66 2.30 -15.09
N ASP A 81 13.42 2.20 -15.56
CA ASP A 81 13.09 1.76 -16.93
C ASP A 81 12.85 2.93 -17.93
N TYR A 82 12.89 4.20 -17.50
CA TYR A 82 12.47 5.41 -18.26
C TYR A 82 13.29 5.72 -19.55
N PRO A 83 12.72 6.38 -20.63
CA PRO A 83 11.81 7.53 -20.51
C PRO A 83 10.31 7.40 -20.81
N HIS A 84 9.81 6.33 -21.44
CA HIS A 84 8.35 6.16 -21.67
C HIS A 84 7.97 4.69 -21.60
N VAL A 85 7.97 4.13 -20.41
CA VAL A 85 7.91 2.67 -20.21
C VAL A 85 6.54 2.11 -20.55
N LYS A 86 6.42 1.55 -21.75
CA LYS A 86 5.45 0.50 -22.07
C LYS A 86 6.06 -0.80 -21.55
N GLU A 87 5.26 -1.78 -21.15
CA GLU A 87 5.73 -3.09 -20.66
C GLU A 87 6.88 -3.65 -21.52
N LYS A 88 6.72 -3.63 -22.85
CA LYS A 88 7.73 -4.09 -23.83
C LYS A 88 9.09 -3.39 -23.77
N MET A 89 9.20 -2.24 -23.10
CA MET A 89 10.44 -1.45 -22.95
C MET A 89 11.09 -1.62 -21.58
N SER A 90 10.38 -2.17 -20.58
CA SER A 90 10.93 -2.48 -19.28
C SER A 90 11.85 -3.70 -19.38
N LYS A 91 13.02 -3.66 -18.73
CA LYS A 91 13.91 -4.84 -18.62
C LYS A 91 13.17 -6.05 -18.03
N TYR A 92 12.25 -5.77 -17.11
CA TYR A 92 11.44 -6.76 -16.40
C TYR A 92 10.11 -7.10 -17.10
N LYS A 93 9.84 -6.52 -18.29
CA LYS A 93 8.54 -6.59 -18.97
C LYS A 93 7.35 -6.36 -18.03
N TYR A 94 7.42 -5.30 -17.21
CA TYR A 94 6.46 -5.07 -16.14
C TYR A 94 5.27 -4.22 -16.62
N ASP A 95 4.04 -4.65 -16.31
CA ASP A 95 2.82 -3.90 -16.61
C ASP A 95 2.45 -2.95 -15.46
N TYR A 96 2.99 -1.74 -15.56
CA TYR A 96 2.73 -0.67 -14.60
C TYR A 96 1.26 -0.23 -14.56
N MET A 97 0.55 -0.26 -15.69
CA MET A 97 -0.83 0.23 -15.73
C MET A 97 -1.79 -0.78 -15.10
N GLY A 98 -1.61 -2.08 -15.42
CA GLY A 98 -2.34 -3.15 -14.74
C GLY A 98 -2.11 -3.13 -13.23
N THR A 99 -0.87 -2.88 -12.80
CA THR A 99 -0.54 -2.78 -11.37
C THR A 99 -1.23 -1.61 -10.67
N VAL A 100 -1.36 -0.46 -11.34
CA VAL A 100 -2.13 0.68 -10.82
C VAL A 100 -3.60 0.33 -10.68
N ASP A 101 -4.20 -0.33 -11.67
CA ASP A 101 -5.60 -0.76 -11.61
C ASP A 101 -5.86 -1.74 -10.45
N GLU A 102 -4.96 -2.71 -10.24
CA GLU A 102 -5.02 -3.62 -9.09
C GLU A 102 -4.98 -2.87 -7.76
N MET A 103 -4.08 -1.90 -7.61
CA MET A 103 -4.00 -1.11 -6.39
C MET A 103 -5.26 -0.27 -6.17
N LEU A 104 -5.87 0.27 -7.22
CA LEU A 104 -7.14 1.01 -7.11
C LEU A 104 -8.27 0.07 -6.65
N ALA A 105 -8.29 -1.18 -7.14
CA ALA A 105 -9.22 -2.19 -6.66
C ALA A 105 -8.97 -2.54 -5.19
N GLN A 106 -7.71 -2.71 -4.77
CA GLN A 106 -7.33 -2.94 -3.38
C GLN A 106 -7.75 -1.77 -2.48
N LEU A 107 -7.48 -0.53 -2.88
CA LEU A 107 -7.90 0.66 -2.17
C LEU A 107 -9.43 0.71 -2.02
N LYS A 108 -10.19 0.39 -3.07
CA LYS A 108 -11.65 0.32 -3.01
C LYS A 108 -12.15 -0.71 -2.00
N ILE A 109 -11.48 -1.85 -1.86
CA ILE A 109 -11.81 -2.85 -0.85
C ILE A 109 -11.51 -2.30 0.55
N THR A 110 -10.33 -1.71 0.76
CA THR A 110 -9.94 -1.12 2.03
C THR A 110 -10.90 0.00 2.46
N LEU A 111 -11.38 0.84 1.52
CA LEU A 111 -12.40 1.86 1.78
C LEU A 111 -13.72 1.24 2.24
N LYS A 112 -14.23 0.22 1.54
CA LYS A 112 -15.45 -0.49 1.97
C LYS A 112 -15.31 -1.14 3.35
N GLN A 113 -14.16 -1.72 3.65
CA GLN A 113 -13.88 -2.29 4.96
C GLN A 113 -13.82 -1.19 6.05
N THR A 114 -13.29 -0.02 5.71
CA THR A 114 -13.29 1.16 6.58
C THR A 114 -14.72 1.65 6.84
N ASP A 115 -15.56 1.80 5.81
CA ASP A 115 -16.96 2.20 5.95
C ASP A 115 -17.73 1.23 6.89
N SER A 116 -17.49 -0.08 6.77
CA SER A 116 -18.12 -1.09 7.62
C SER A 116 -17.79 -0.99 9.12
N LEU A 117 -16.75 -0.23 9.50
CA LEU A 117 -16.44 0.06 10.91
C LEU A 117 -17.29 1.21 11.47
N PHE A 118 -17.79 2.10 10.60
CA PHE A 118 -18.57 3.27 10.95
C PHE A 118 -20.09 3.04 10.82
N ASP A 119 -20.52 2.05 10.04
CA ASP A 119 -21.93 1.65 9.90
C ASP A 119 -22.49 0.87 11.12
N LYS A 120 -22.01 1.18 12.34
CA LYS A 120 -22.45 0.57 13.61
C LYS A 120 -23.24 1.55 14.48
#